data_AF-A0AAF0CVY6-F1
#
_entry.id   AF-A0AAF0CVY6-F1
#
_cell.length_a   1.000
_cell.length_b   1.000
_cell.length_c   1.000
_cell.angle_alpha   90.00
_cell.angle_beta   90.00
_cell.angle_gamma   90.00
#
_symmetry.space_group_name_H-M   'P 1'
#
loop_
_entity.id
_entity.type
_entity.pdbx_description
1 polymer ?
#
loop_
_entity_poly.entity_id
_entity_poly.type
_entity_poly.pdbx_seq_one_letter_code
_entity_poly.pdbx_strand_id
1 'polypeptide(L)'
;MNTFLLEHGQELILKTGEHIAISAISLLLGALVAVPLGIALTRTPKISGYVIGFASLLQTIPSLALLALMVPILGVGKVPAIVALFIYSLLPILRNTFIGMDNVNPDLKDAAKGMGMTNLQSILTVEIPAALSTIMAGIKLSAVYVIAWATLASYIGGGGLGDLIFSGLNNYLPDLIIGGTIPVTILALVTDFLFGKLEDKLTPVSERGE
;
A
#
# COMPACT_ATOMS: atom_id res chain seq x y z
N MET A 1 -29.52 -0.76 -14.02
CA MET A 1 -28.69 0.31 -13.42
C MET A 1 -29.52 1.30 -12.60
N ASN A 2 -30.54 1.98 -13.16
CA ASN A 2 -31.36 2.92 -12.36
C ASN A 2 -32.10 2.24 -11.19
N THR A 3 -32.67 1.04 -11.39
CA THR A 3 -33.29 0.24 -10.33
C THR A 3 -32.26 -0.22 -9.28
N PHE A 4 -31.12 -0.74 -9.72
CA PHE A 4 -30.01 -1.13 -8.85
C PHE A 4 -29.53 0.01 -7.94
N LEU A 5 -29.37 1.22 -8.49
CA LEU A 5 -28.93 2.38 -7.70
C LEU A 5 -29.99 2.86 -6.70
N LEU A 6 -31.27 2.68 -7.01
CA LEU A 6 -32.36 2.99 -6.08
C LEU A 6 -32.41 1.98 -4.92
N GLU A 7 -32.10 0.71 -5.18
CA GLU A 7 -32.14 -0.37 -4.19
C GLU A 7 -30.87 -0.46 -3.35
N HIS A 8 -29.69 -0.31 -3.97
CA HIS A 8 -28.38 -0.52 -3.33
C HIS A 8 -27.53 0.76 -3.20
N GLY A 9 -28.04 1.93 -3.59
CA GLY A 9 -27.24 3.17 -3.60
C GLY A 9 -26.69 3.56 -2.23
N GLN A 10 -27.50 3.43 -1.16
CA GLN A 10 -27.05 3.73 0.21
C GLN A 10 -26.00 2.73 0.69
N GLU A 11 -26.23 1.44 0.43
CA GLU A 11 -25.29 0.37 0.75
C GLU A 11 -23.95 0.59 0.02
N LEU A 12 -23.99 0.95 -1.25
CA LEU A 12 -22.81 1.19 -2.06
C LEU A 12 -21.94 2.32 -1.49
N ILE A 13 -22.54 3.43 -1.06
CA ILE A 13 -21.82 4.55 -0.43
C ILE A 13 -21.16 4.09 0.88
N LEU A 14 -21.91 3.39 1.73
CA LEU A 14 -21.41 2.89 3.00
C LEU A 14 -20.25 1.91 2.80
N LYS A 15 -20.40 0.94 1.89
CA LYS A 15 -19.37 -0.04 1.55
C LYS A 15 -18.16 0.59 0.88
N THR A 16 -18.34 1.63 0.08
CA THR A 16 -17.20 2.41 -0.45
C THR A 16 -16.42 3.07 0.69
N GLY A 17 -17.11 3.69 1.65
CA GLY A 17 -16.47 4.31 2.81
C GLY A 17 -15.72 3.30 3.68
N GLU A 18 -16.30 2.14 3.95
CA GLU A 18 -15.62 1.05 4.67
C GLU A 18 -14.37 0.56 3.95
N HIS A 19 -14.47 0.37 2.63
CA HIS A 19 -13.38 -0.12 1.81
C HIS A 19 -12.20 0.87 1.77
N ILE A 20 -12.49 2.17 1.62
CA ILE A 20 -11.49 3.23 1.70
C ILE A 20 -10.84 3.26 3.09
N ALA A 21 -11.63 3.19 4.16
CA ALA A 21 -11.12 3.27 5.54
C ALA A 21 -10.16 2.11 5.87
N ILE A 22 -10.55 0.88 5.56
CA ILE A 22 -9.71 -0.31 5.79
C ILE A 22 -8.40 -0.18 5.01
N SER A 23 -8.50 0.19 3.73
CA SER A 23 -7.34 0.31 2.85
C SER A 23 -6.39 1.42 3.29
N ALA A 24 -6.92 2.59 3.64
CA ALA A 24 -6.14 3.73 4.08
C ALA A 24 -5.43 3.45 5.42
N ILE A 25 -6.10 2.81 6.38
CA ILE A 25 -5.50 2.44 7.66
C ILE A 25 -4.37 1.42 7.45
N SER A 26 -4.60 0.37 6.67
CA SER A 26 -3.58 -0.63 6.36
C SER A 26 -2.35 -0.02 5.68
N LEU A 27 -2.57 0.81 4.67
CA LEU A 27 -1.50 1.50 3.95
C LEU A 27 -0.72 2.45 4.85
N LEU A 28 -1.42 3.23 5.68
CA LEU A 28 -0.79 4.18 6.60
C LEU A 28 0.10 3.45 7.61
N LEU A 29 -0.40 2.38 8.24
CA LEU A 29 0.39 1.53 9.13
C LEU A 29 1.60 0.93 8.39
N GLY A 30 1.37 0.49 7.15
CA GLY A 30 2.41 -0.06 6.29
C GLY A 30 3.53 0.94 6.04
N ALA A 31 3.19 2.16 5.63
CA ALA A 31 4.14 3.24 5.39
C ALA A 31 4.88 3.66 6.68
N LEU A 32 4.16 3.79 7.80
CA LEU A 32 4.74 4.15 9.10
C LEU A 32 5.79 3.15 9.59
N VAL A 33 5.67 1.87 9.22
CA VAL A 33 6.64 0.83 9.61
C VAL A 33 7.70 0.63 8.53
N ALA A 34 7.29 0.47 7.27
CA ALA A 34 8.18 0.08 6.19
C ALA A 34 9.13 1.21 5.74
N VAL A 35 8.71 2.48 5.79
CA VAL A 35 9.58 3.60 5.41
C VAL A 35 10.73 3.76 6.41
N PRO A 36 10.50 3.89 7.74
CA PRO A 36 11.60 3.98 8.69
C PRO A 36 12.49 2.73 8.69
N LEU A 37 11.90 1.54 8.55
CA LEU A 37 12.66 0.29 8.47
C LEU A 37 13.54 0.26 7.21
N GLY A 38 13.02 0.66 6.05
CA GLY A 38 13.77 0.72 4.80
C GLY A 38 14.95 1.68 4.88
N ILE A 39 14.75 2.85 5.49
CA ILE A 39 15.81 3.83 5.75
C ILE A 39 16.86 3.25 6.72
N ALA A 40 16.44 2.57 7.79
CA ALA A 40 17.37 1.99 8.76
C ALA A 40 18.23 0.86 8.15
N LEU A 41 17.66 0.06 7.24
CA LEU A 41 18.35 -1.05 6.60
C LEU A 41 19.49 -0.61 5.66
N THR A 42 19.46 0.62 5.12
CA THR A 42 20.60 1.13 4.31
C THR A 42 21.86 1.33 5.13
N ARG A 43 21.75 1.43 6.45
CA ARG A 43 22.90 1.50 7.37
C ARG A 43 23.41 0.14 7.81
N THR A 44 22.68 -0.93 7.47
CA THR A 44 23.02 -2.31 7.84
C THR A 44 22.92 -3.24 6.62
N PRO A 45 23.77 -3.05 5.58
CA PRO A 45 23.68 -3.80 4.32
C PRO A 45 23.85 -5.33 4.47
N LYS A 46 24.48 -5.79 5.55
CA LYS A 46 24.57 -7.22 5.87
C LYS A 46 23.22 -7.83 6.28
N ILE A 47 22.32 -7.03 6.85
CA ILE A 47 21.01 -7.46 7.38
C ILE A 47 19.89 -7.18 6.36
N SER A 48 20.05 -6.16 5.50
CA SER A 48 19.04 -5.75 4.53
C SER A 48 18.57 -6.90 3.63
N GLY A 49 19.49 -7.72 3.10
CA GLY A 49 19.16 -8.88 2.27
C GLY A 49 18.27 -9.90 2.98
N TYR A 50 18.53 -10.18 4.26
CA TYR A 50 17.72 -11.11 5.05
C TYR A 50 16.32 -10.56 5.33
N VAL A 51 16.21 -9.27 5.70
CA VAL A 51 14.92 -8.66 6.03
C VAL A 51 14.05 -8.50 4.79
N ILE A 52 14.61 -8.05 3.67
CA ILE A 52 13.90 -7.94 2.39
C ILE A 52 13.53 -9.34 1.87
N GLY A 53 14.43 -10.32 2.03
CA GLY A 53 14.17 -11.72 1.70
C GLY A 53 12.99 -12.29 2.51
N PHE A 54 12.98 -12.08 3.83
CA PHE A 54 11.88 -12.49 4.69
C PHE A 54 10.55 -11.83 4.33
N ALA A 55 10.56 -10.51 4.09
CA ALA A 55 9.37 -9.80 3.62
C ALA A 55 8.88 -10.32 2.25
N SER A 56 9.79 -10.79 1.40
CA SER A 56 9.44 -11.44 0.12
C SER A 56 8.77 -12.78 0.33
N LEU A 57 9.24 -13.58 1.29
CA LEU A 57 8.58 -14.85 1.66
C LEU A 57 7.14 -14.63 2.13
N LEU A 58 6.90 -13.60 2.95
CA LEU A 58 5.53 -13.27 3.39
C LEU A 58 4.59 -12.97 2.21
N GLN A 59 5.09 -12.34 1.15
CA GLN A 59 4.29 -12.07 -0.05
C GLN A 59 4.05 -13.28 -0.96
N THR A 60 4.87 -14.33 -0.86
CA THR A 60 4.63 -15.57 -1.62
C THR A 60 3.41 -16.34 -1.13
N ILE A 61 2.95 -16.06 0.09
CA ILE A 61 1.69 -16.59 0.60
C ILE A 61 0.56 -16.00 -0.26
N PRO A 62 -0.37 -16.81 -0.79
CA PRO A 62 -1.54 -16.29 -1.50
C PRO A 62 -2.36 -15.34 -0.63
N SER A 63 -2.80 -14.20 -1.18
CA SER A 63 -3.51 -13.15 -0.42
C SER A 63 -4.75 -13.66 0.32
N LEU A 64 -5.55 -14.49 -0.35
CA LEU A 64 -6.71 -15.13 0.25
C LEU A 64 -6.32 -16.10 1.38
N ALA A 65 -5.19 -16.81 1.26
CA ALA A 65 -4.71 -17.73 2.29
C ALA A 65 -4.23 -16.97 3.53
N LEU A 66 -3.49 -15.87 3.37
CA LEU A 66 -3.10 -15.04 4.51
C LEU A 66 -4.33 -14.45 5.22
N LEU A 67 -5.31 -13.97 4.48
CA LEU A 67 -6.59 -13.49 5.04
C LEU A 67 -7.29 -14.60 5.83
N ALA A 68 -7.42 -15.79 5.26
CA ALA A 68 -8.03 -16.94 5.93
C ALA A 68 -7.26 -17.34 7.21
N LEU A 69 -5.92 -17.25 7.21
CA LEU A 69 -5.08 -17.51 8.38
C LEU A 69 -5.27 -16.49 9.50
N MET A 70 -5.71 -15.26 9.21
CA MET A 70 -6.01 -14.28 10.26
C MET A 70 -7.22 -14.69 11.10
N VAL A 71 -8.17 -15.45 10.55
CA VAL A 71 -9.40 -15.86 11.25
C VAL A 71 -9.12 -16.68 12.53
N PRO A 72 -8.34 -17.78 12.50
CA PRO A 72 -8.02 -18.51 13.72
C PRO A 72 -7.12 -17.76 14.70
N ILE A 73 -6.38 -16.73 14.25
CA ILE A 73 -5.42 -15.99 15.08
C ILE A 73 -6.07 -14.78 15.76
N LEU A 74 -6.86 -14.01 15.02
CA LEU A 74 -7.38 -12.70 15.42
C LEU A 74 -8.91 -12.60 15.36
N GLY A 75 -9.59 -13.66 14.89
CA GLY A 75 -11.04 -13.70 14.70
C GLY A 75 -11.50 -13.16 13.34
N VAL A 76 -12.79 -12.87 13.24
CA VAL A 76 -13.46 -12.36 12.03
C VAL A 76 -13.66 -10.84 12.18
N GLY A 77 -13.47 -10.07 11.10
CA GLY A 77 -13.79 -8.64 11.11
C GLY A 77 -12.80 -7.73 10.38
N LYS A 78 -12.91 -6.42 10.68
CA LYS A 78 -12.05 -5.37 10.11
C LYS A 78 -10.61 -5.46 10.59
N VAL A 79 -10.37 -5.78 11.86
CA VAL A 79 -9.02 -5.86 12.44
C VAL A 79 -8.13 -6.91 11.76
N PRO A 80 -8.54 -8.19 11.61
CA PRO A 80 -7.72 -9.19 10.92
C PRO A 80 -7.47 -8.81 9.45
N ALA A 81 -8.47 -8.25 8.76
CA ALA A 81 -8.31 -7.72 7.41
C ALA A 81 -7.25 -6.62 7.34
N ILE A 82 -7.31 -5.65 8.24
CA ILE A 82 -6.34 -4.54 8.29
C ILE A 82 -4.93 -5.07 8.50
N VAL A 83 -4.74 -6.05 9.39
CA VAL A 83 -3.44 -6.67 9.69
C VAL A 83 -2.88 -7.41 8.48
N ALA A 84 -3.70 -8.21 7.78
CA ALA A 84 -3.24 -8.91 6.57
C ALA A 84 -2.83 -7.94 5.45
N LEU A 85 -3.66 -6.92 5.19
CA LEU A 85 -3.37 -5.90 4.18
C LEU A 85 -2.15 -5.05 4.55
N PHE A 86 -1.98 -4.75 5.84
CA PHE A 86 -0.77 -4.13 6.38
C PHE A 86 0.46 -4.96 6.02
N ILE A 87 0.49 -6.26 6.35
CA ILE A 87 1.62 -7.16 6.06
C ILE A 87 1.97 -7.14 4.57
N TYR A 88 0.96 -7.22 3.71
CA TYR A 88 1.17 -7.21 2.26
C TYR A 88 1.72 -5.88 1.74
N SER A 89 1.29 -4.75 2.32
CA SER A 89 1.76 -3.42 1.94
C SER A 89 3.22 -3.15 2.32
N LEU A 90 3.79 -3.92 3.26
CA LEU A 90 5.14 -3.69 3.79
C LEU A 90 6.22 -3.84 2.73
N LEU A 91 6.24 -4.95 1.98
CA LEU A 91 7.38 -5.24 1.11
C LEU A 91 7.59 -4.22 -0.02
N PRO A 92 6.58 -3.77 -0.78
CA PRO A 92 6.80 -2.84 -1.87
C PRO A 92 7.31 -1.50 -1.34
N ILE A 93 6.76 -1.03 -0.21
CA ILE A 93 7.22 0.20 0.46
C ILE A 93 8.64 0.03 0.98
N LEU A 94 8.91 -1.07 1.70
CA LEU A 94 10.21 -1.37 2.30
C LEU A 94 11.30 -1.46 1.22
N ARG A 95 11.04 -2.24 0.18
CA ARG A 95 12.00 -2.48 -0.92
C ARG A 95 12.27 -1.21 -1.70
N ASN A 96 11.25 -0.45 -2.08
CA ASN A 96 11.46 0.80 -2.79
C ASN A 96 12.12 1.86 -1.91
N THR A 97 11.82 1.90 -0.61
CA THR A 97 12.51 2.80 0.32
C THR A 97 13.99 2.45 0.42
N PHE A 98 14.31 1.16 0.57
CA PHE A 98 15.69 0.70 0.60
C PHE A 98 16.43 1.06 -0.70
N ILE A 99 15.85 0.72 -1.86
CA ILE A 99 16.44 0.99 -3.18
C ILE A 99 16.64 2.48 -3.40
N GLY A 100 15.63 3.31 -3.11
CA GLY A 100 15.71 4.76 -3.28
C GLY A 100 16.84 5.36 -2.45
N MET A 101 16.94 4.97 -1.19
CA MET A 101 17.98 5.45 -0.27
C MET A 101 19.38 4.94 -0.63
N ASP A 102 19.50 3.69 -1.07
CA ASP A 102 20.77 3.08 -1.48
C ASP A 102 21.31 3.73 -2.76
N ASN A 103 20.43 4.06 -3.71
CA ASN A 103 20.76 4.71 -4.99
C ASN A 103 21.05 6.21 -4.91
N VAL A 104 20.87 6.87 -3.75
CA VAL A 104 21.22 8.29 -3.60
C VAL A 104 22.70 8.50 -3.95
N ASN A 105 22.97 9.46 -4.86
CA ASN A 105 24.29 9.77 -5.38
C ASN A 105 25.32 9.92 -4.23
N PRO A 106 26.43 9.13 -4.22
CA PRO A 106 27.50 9.26 -3.26
C PRO A 106 28.05 10.69 -3.12
N ASP A 107 28.10 11.47 -4.21
CA ASP A 107 28.59 12.87 -4.18
C ASP A 107 27.73 13.76 -3.29
N LEU A 108 26.40 13.53 -3.26
CA LEU A 108 25.49 14.26 -2.36
C LEU A 108 25.75 13.91 -0.90
N LYS A 109 26.09 12.64 -0.62
CA LYS A 109 26.44 12.16 0.73
C LYS A 109 27.78 12.73 1.18
N ASP A 110 28.77 12.78 0.30
CA ASP A 110 30.09 13.36 0.57
C ASP A 110 30.01 14.89 0.73
N ALA A 111 29.20 15.57 -0.07
CA ALA A 111 28.92 16.99 0.10
C ALA A 111 28.25 17.29 1.44
N ALA A 112 27.24 16.52 1.84
CA ALA A 112 26.60 16.65 3.16
C ALA A 112 27.61 16.50 4.30
N LYS A 113 28.51 15.51 4.20
CA LYS A 113 29.60 15.31 5.16
C LYS A 113 30.60 16.46 5.15
N GLY A 114 30.97 16.98 3.98
CA GLY A 114 31.84 18.15 3.82
C GLY A 114 31.27 19.44 4.43
N MET A 115 29.93 19.55 4.46
CA MET A 115 29.22 20.64 5.15
C MET A 115 29.09 20.44 6.68
N GLY A 116 29.66 19.36 7.24
CA GLY A 116 29.62 19.07 8.67
C GLY A 116 28.28 18.51 9.17
N MET A 117 27.42 18.01 8.27
CA MET A 117 26.16 17.40 8.67
C MET A 117 26.39 16.10 9.45
N THR A 118 25.58 15.87 10.49
CA THR A 118 25.48 14.56 11.14
C THR A 118 24.78 13.56 10.23
N ASN A 119 24.95 12.26 10.49
CA ASN A 119 24.26 11.21 9.73
C ASN A 119 22.73 11.40 9.68
N LEU A 120 22.12 11.82 10.79
CA LEU A 120 20.68 12.05 10.83
C LEU A 120 20.27 13.29 10.01
N GLN A 121 21.07 14.35 10.05
CA GLN A 121 20.85 15.53 9.20
C GLN A 121 20.96 15.14 7.72
N SER A 122 22.03 14.45 7.31
CA SER A 122 22.20 13.93 5.94
C SER A 122 20.99 13.12 5.47
N ILE A 123 20.49 12.20 6.30
CA ILE A 123 19.31 11.40 5.99
C ILE A 123 18.09 12.28 5.75
N LEU A 124 17.76 13.16 6.69
CA LEU A 124 16.51 13.92 6.67
C LEU A 124 16.50 15.02 5.61
N THR A 125 17.64 15.65 5.33
CA THR A 125 17.71 16.85 4.48
C THR A 125 18.28 16.61 3.10
N VAL A 126 18.97 15.49 2.87
CA VAL A 126 19.62 15.18 1.57
C VAL A 126 19.12 13.86 1.02
N GLU A 127 19.28 12.77 1.76
CA GLU A 127 19.03 11.43 1.22
C GLU A 127 17.53 11.13 1.05
N ILE A 128 16.69 11.43 2.05
CA ILE A 128 15.23 11.22 1.93
C ILE A 128 14.63 12.06 0.80
N PRO A 129 14.91 13.39 0.70
CA PRO A 129 14.43 14.17 -0.43
C PRO A 129 14.88 13.65 -1.79
N ALA A 130 16.12 13.17 -1.91
CA ALA A 130 16.63 12.58 -3.15
C ALA A 130 15.96 11.24 -3.48
N ALA A 131 15.63 10.42 -2.47
CA ALA A 131 14.98 9.12 -2.63
C ALA A 131 13.44 9.18 -2.73
N LEU A 132 12.84 10.37 -2.60
CA LEU A 132 11.42 10.52 -2.32
C LEU A 132 10.53 10.00 -3.46
N SER A 133 10.93 10.19 -4.71
CA SER A 133 10.26 9.65 -5.91
C SER A 133 10.11 8.13 -5.80
N THR A 134 11.22 7.45 -5.49
CA THR A 134 11.26 5.99 -5.37
C THR A 134 10.45 5.51 -4.16
N ILE A 135 10.56 6.18 -3.00
CA ILE A 135 9.75 5.86 -1.81
C ILE A 135 8.25 5.94 -2.15
N MET A 136 7.84 7.01 -2.84
CA MET A 136 6.46 7.23 -3.24
C MET A 136 5.97 6.21 -4.27
N ALA A 137 6.81 5.77 -5.20
CA ALA A 137 6.48 4.69 -6.12
C ALA A 137 6.12 3.39 -5.37
N GLY A 138 6.85 3.09 -4.29
CA GLY A 138 6.55 1.97 -3.40
C GLY A 138 5.21 2.11 -2.68
N ILE A 139 4.90 3.30 -2.16
CA ILE A 139 3.62 3.61 -1.50
C ILE A 139 2.46 3.53 -2.51
N LYS A 140 2.63 4.08 -3.72
CA LYS A 140 1.65 4.02 -4.81
C LYS A 140 1.31 2.57 -5.16
N LEU A 141 2.32 1.73 -5.39
CA LEU A 141 2.14 0.33 -5.70
C LEU A 141 1.38 -0.41 -4.58
N SER A 142 1.78 -0.19 -3.33
CA SER A 142 1.08 -0.75 -2.17
C SER A 142 -0.36 -0.23 -2.05
N ALA A 143 -0.64 1.02 -2.38
CA ALA A 143 -1.98 1.59 -2.32
C ALA A 143 -2.93 0.86 -3.29
N VAL A 144 -2.50 0.67 -4.54
CA VAL A 144 -3.27 -0.06 -5.56
C VAL A 144 -3.51 -1.50 -5.14
N TYR A 145 -2.47 -2.17 -4.63
CA TYR A 145 -2.59 -3.55 -4.15
C TYR A 145 -3.52 -3.70 -2.94
N VAL A 146 -3.43 -2.78 -1.97
CA VAL A 146 -4.29 -2.81 -0.78
C VAL A 146 -5.76 -2.61 -1.17
N ILE A 147 -6.07 -1.69 -2.08
CA ILE A 147 -7.45 -1.51 -2.60
C ILE A 147 -7.93 -2.81 -3.28
N ALA A 148 -7.09 -3.41 -4.12
CA ALA A 148 -7.43 -4.66 -4.79
C ALA A 148 -7.70 -5.80 -3.78
N TRP A 149 -6.81 -6.01 -2.81
CA TRP A 149 -6.93 -7.09 -1.83
C TRP A 149 -7.97 -6.83 -0.74
N ALA A 150 -8.32 -5.57 -0.48
CA ALA A 150 -9.42 -5.23 0.42
C ALA A 150 -10.76 -5.76 -0.09
N THR A 151 -10.89 -6.08 -1.39
CA THR A 151 -12.06 -6.81 -1.88
C THR A 151 -12.13 -8.21 -1.29
N LEU A 152 -11.01 -8.92 -1.21
CA LEU A 152 -10.94 -10.28 -0.66
C LEU A 152 -11.18 -10.28 0.86
N ALA A 153 -10.88 -9.18 1.54
CA ALA A 153 -11.06 -9.04 2.97
C ALA A 153 -12.52 -9.13 3.43
N SER A 154 -13.49 -8.85 2.56
CA SER A 154 -14.92 -9.06 2.88
C SER A 154 -15.22 -10.52 3.23
N TYR A 155 -14.49 -11.46 2.62
CA TYR A 155 -14.69 -12.90 2.84
C TYR A 155 -14.42 -13.33 4.29
N ILE A 156 -13.59 -12.57 5.02
CA ILE A 156 -13.30 -12.78 6.45
C ILE A 156 -14.00 -11.76 7.35
N GLY A 157 -15.07 -11.12 6.85
CA GLY A 157 -15.84 -10.12 7.58
C GLY A 157 -15.19 -8.73 7.67
N GLY A 158 -14.20 -8.43 6.82
CA GLY A 158 -13.60 -7.11 6.73
C GLY A 158 -14.60 -6.04 6.28
N GLY A 159 -15.58 -6.39 5.44
CA GLY A 159 -16.56 -5.47 4.90
C GLY A 159 -16.08 -4.73 3.65
N GLY A 160 -16.75 -3.63 3.33
CA GLY A 160 -16.47 -2.84 2.13
C GLY A 160 -17.06 -3.42 0.84
N LEU A 161 -16.64 -2.89 -0.31
CA LEU A 161 -17.24 -3.21 -1.63
C LEU A 161 -17.15 -4.69 -2.01
N GLY A 162 -16.24 -5.45 -1.40
CA GLY A 162 -16.18 -6.90 -1.57
C GLY A 162 -17.46 -7.62 -1.13
N ASP A 163 -18.21 -7.08 -0.15
CA ASP A 163 -19.46 -7.69 0.31
C ASP A 163 -20.47 -7.84 -0.83
N LEU A 164 -20.58 -6.83 -1.71
CA LEU A 164 -21.45 -6.86 -2.89
C LEU A 164 -20.97 -7.91 -3.90
N ILE A 165 -19.65 -7.96 -4.15
CA ILE A 165 -19.05 -8.89 -5.11
C ILE A 165 -19.31 -10.34 -4.67
N PHE A 166 -18.97 -10.67 -3.42
CA PHE A 166 -19.11 -12.04 -2.91
C PHE A 166 -20.57 -12.42 -2.69
N SER A 167 -21.44 -11.49 -2.27
CA SER A 167 -22.88 -11.75 -2.22
C SER A 167 -23.44 -12.02 -3.61
N GLY A 168 -23.02 -11.26 -4.63
CA GLY A 168 -23.38 -11.49 -6.02
C GLY A 168 -22.89 -12.84 -6.54
N LEU A 169 -21.65 -13.24 -6.22
CA LEU A 169 -21.10 -14.54 -6.58
C LEU A 169 -21.86 -15.70 -5.92
N ASN A 170 -22.14 -15.60 -4.62
CA ASN A 170 -22.83 -16.66 -3.86
C ASN A 170 -24.29 -16.85 -4.30
N ASN A 171 -24.94 -15.78 -4.76
CA ASN A 171 -26.35 -15.80 -5.19
C ASN A 171 -26.53 -15.82 -6.72
N TYR A 172 -25.45 -15.92 -7.49
CA TYR A 172 -25.47 -15.86 -8.96
C TYR A 172 -26.21 -14.61 -9.49
N LEU A 173 -25.95 -13.44 -8.88
CA LEU A 173 -26.54 -12.15 -9.24
C LEU A 173 -25.48 -11.25 -9.91
N PRO A 174 -25.42 -11.21 -11.26
CA PRO A 174 -24.40 -10.45 -11.99
C PRO A 174 -24.40 -8.95 -11.68
N ASP A 175 -25.58 -8.39 -11.42
CA ASP A 175 -25.74 -6.97 -11.11
C ASP A 175 -24.98 -6.56 -9.83
N LEU A 176 -24.98 -7.41 -8.79
CA LEU A 176 -24.22 -7.16 -7.56
C LEU A 176 -22.71 -7.33 -7.77
N ILE A 177 -22.30 -8.31 -8.58
CA ILE A 177 -20.89 -8.51 -8.94
C ILE A 177 -20.36 -7.26 -9.63
N ILE A 178 -21.04 -6.81 -10.69
CA ILE A 178 -20.67 -5.62 -11.46
C ILE A 178 -20.76 -4.36 -10.58
N GLY A 179 -21.81 -4.26 -9.76
CA GLY A 179 -22.05 -3.14 -8.86
C GLY A 179 -20.97 -2.99 -7.77
N GLY A 180 -20.32 -4.07 -7.36
CA GLY A 180 -19.15 -4.01 -6.48
C GLY A 180 -17.83 -3.82 -7.24
N THR A 181 -17.64 -4.53 -8.37
CA THR A 181 -16.38 -4.50 -9.13
C THR A 181 -16.11 -3.14 -9.77
N ILE A 182 -17.09 -2.50 -10.42
CA ILE A 182 -16.87 -1.21 -11.09
C ILE A 182 -16.38 -0.14 -10.10
N PRO A 183 -17.02 0.08 -8.94
CA PRO A 183 -16.56 1.05 -7.95
C PRO A 183 -15.17 0.74 -7.39
N VAL A 184 -14.84 -0.54 -7.15
CA VAL A 184 -13.48 -0.94 -6.74
C VAL A 184 -12.46 -0.57 -7.83
N THR A 185 -12.74 -0.89 -9.09
CA THR A 185 -11.84 -0.57 -10.21
C THR A 185 -11.64 0.93 -10.34
N ILE A 186 -12.71 1.72 -10.25
CA ILE A 186 -12.64 3.18 -10.26
C ILE A 186 -11.78 3.67 -9.08
N LEU A 187 -11.99 3.13 -7.88
CA LEU A 187 -11.22 3.52 -6.71
C LEU A 187 -9.73 3.19 -6.85
N ALA A 188 -9.39 2.05 -7.43
CA ALA A 188 -8.00 1.67 -7.71
C ALA A 188 -7.34 2.63 -8.73
N LEU A 189 -8.05 2.96 -9.82
CA LEU A 189 -7.57 3.90 -10.84
C LEU A 189 -7.40 5.32 -10.29
N VAL A 190 -8.37 5.79 -9.50
CA VAL A 190 -8.29 7.09 -8.83
C VAL A 190 -7.14 7.11 -7.84
N THR A 191 -6.95 6.04 -7.07
CA THR A 191 -5.83 5.90 -6.15
C THR A 191 -4.50 5.97 -6.89
N ASP A 192 -4.32 5.17 -7.95
CA ASP A 192 -3.09 5.17 -8.75
C ASP A 192 -2.79 6.56 -9.32
N PHE A 193 -3.80 7.22 -9.91
CA PHE A 193 -3.66 8.56 -10.47
C PHE A 193 -3.30 9.62 -9.40
N LEU A 194 -3.95 9.60 -8.24
CA LEU A 194 -3.68 10.57 -7.17
C LEU A 194 -2.28 10.39 -6.59
N PHE A 195 -1.86 9.15 -6.35
CA PHE A 195 -0.52 8.85 -5.87
C PHE A 195 0.54 9.13 -6.94
N GLY A 196 0.26 8.90 -8.23
CA GLY A 196 1.13 9.28 -9.33
C GLY A 196 1.36 10.80 -9.40
N LYS A 197 0.30 11.60 -9.29
CA LYS A 197 0.45 13.06 -9.20
C LYS A 197 1.27 13.52 -7.99
N LEU A 198 1.12 12.82 -6.86
CA LEU A 198 1.91 13.10 -5.66
C LEU A 198 3.38 12.75 -5.89
N GLU A 199 3.68 11.61 -6.51
CA GLU A 199 5.01 11.19 -6.91
C GLU A 199 5.68 12.18 -7.85
N ASP A 200 5.00 12.62 -8.92
CA ASP A 200 5.53 13.61 -9.88
C ASP A 200 5.88 14.94 -9.20
N LYS A 201 5.03 15.39 -8.27
CA LYS A 201 5.25 16.61 -7.50
C LYS A 201 6.45 16.50 -6.56
N LEU A 202 6.72 15.29 -6.05
CA LEU A 202 7.80 15.01 -5.11
C LEU A 202 9.11 14.59 -5.81
N THR A 203 9.06 14.31 -7.11
CA THR A 203 10.25 13.97 -7.90
C THR A 203 11.16 15.20 -8.03
N PRO A 204 12.46 15.08 -7.64
CA PRO A 204 13.42 16.18 -7.75
C PRO A 204 13.54 16.70 -9.18
N VAL A 205 13.77 18.02 -9.34
CA VAL A 205 13.89 18.67 -10.65
C VAL A 205 15.01 18.05 -11.51
N SER A 206 16.07 17.52 -10.89
CA SER A 206 17.17 16.85 -11.59
C SER A 206 16.80 15.52 -12.26
N GLU A 207 15.66 14.92 -11.91
CA GLU A 207 15.16 13.67 -12.50
C GLU A 207 13.94 13.88 -13.42
N ARG A 208 13.42 15.12 -13.51
CA ARG A 208 12.38 15.46 -14.49
C ARG A 208 13.05 15.52 -15.86
N GLY A 209 12.68 14.61 -16.75
CA GLY A 209 13.18 14.56 -18.13
C GLY A 209 12.65 15.72 -19.00
N GLU A 210 12.87 16.96 -18.56
CA GLU A 210 12.61 18.21 -19.30
C GLU A 210 13.90 18.80 -19.87
#